data_AF-A0A9X1KQL4-F1
#
_entry.id   AF-A0A9X1KQL4-F1
#
_cell.length_a   1.000
_cell.length_b   1.000
_cell.length_c   1.000
_cell.angle_alpha   90.00
_cell.angle_beta   90.00
_cell.angle_gamma   90.00
#
_symmetry.space_group_name_H-M   'P 1'
#
loop_
_entity.id
_entity.type
_entity.pdbx_description
1 polymer ?
#
loop_
_entity_poly.entity_id
_entity_poly.type
_entity_poly.pdbx_seq_one_letter_code
_entity_poly.pdbx_strand_id
1 'polypeptide(L)'
;MFVAPVNTEALLAQAQAETLYLNLIEQINKDFNLANEGIDFPLSISPDELKIQLHEKIYRMIQYKFAEYLNLLYIIDVPENEIKQLDGSDLVILAEQVAFLILKREWQKVWFRNYYK
;
A
#
# COMPACT_ATOMS: atom_id res chain seq x y z
N MET A 1 8.17 5.64 -19.16
CA MET A 1 8.79 6.34 -18.02
C MET A 1 7.85 6.16 -16.83
N PHE A 2 8.36 5.87 -15.64
CA PHE A 2 7.52 5.73 -14.45
C PHE A 2 6.89 7.09 -14.11
N VAL A 3 5.56 7.16 -14.08
CA VAL A 3 4.81 8.32 -13.61
C VAL A 3 4.21 7.95 -12.26
N ALA A 4 4.60 8.67 -11.21
CA ALA A 4 4.07 8.42 -9.89
C ALA A 4 2.57 8.78 -9.84
N PRO A 5 1.70 7.87 -9.40
CA PRO A 5 0.29 8.20 -9.19
C PRO A 5 0.13 9.29 -8.13
N VAL A 6 -0.92 10.10 -8.28
CA VAL A 6 -1.21 11.24 -7.39
C VAL A 6 -2.16 10.88 -6.25
N ASN A 7 -2.94 9.81 -6.39
CA ASN A 7 -3.85 9.28 -5.39
C ASN A 7 -4.12 7.77 -5.64
N THR A 8 -4.85 7.15 -4.73
CA THR A 8 -5.18 5.72 -4.77
C THR A 8 -5.99 5.35 -6.01
N GLU A 9 -6.98 6.17 -6.40
CA GLU A 9 -7.83 5.90 -7.56
C GLU A 9 -7.01 5.85 -8.85
N ALA A 10 -6.14 6.85 -9.07
CA ALA A 10 -5.27 6.91 -10.22
C ALA A 10 -4.30 5.73 -10.27
N LEU A 11 -3.77 5.32 -9.11
CA LEU A 11 -2.86 4.18 -9.00
C LEU A 11 -3.55 2.88 -9.41
N LEU A 12 -4.74 2.62 -8.86
CA LEU A 12 -5.48 1.39 -9.13
C LEU A 12 -5.97 1.34 -10.57
N ALA A 13 -6.46 2.47 -11.11
CA ALA A 13 -6.84 2.59 -12.51
C ALA A 13 -5.65 2.33 -13.44
N GLN A 14 -4.46 2.86 -13.12
CA GLN A 14 -3.25 2.60 -13.89
C GLN A 14 -2.83 1.12 -13.81
N ALA A 15 -2.86 0.51 -12.62
CA ALA A 15 -2.53 -0.90 -12.44
C ALA A 15 -3.46 -1.82 -13.26
N GLN A 16 -4.75 -1.48 -13.34
CA GLN A 16 -5.71 -2.18 -14.20
C GLN A 16 -5.43 -1.96 -15.69
N ALA A 17 -5.22 -0.71 -16.10
CA ALA A 17 -4.94 -0.36 -17.50
C ALA A 17 -3.67 -1.02 -18.03
N GLU A 18 -2.65 -1.18 -17.18
CA GLU A 18 -1.41 -1.87 -17.50
C GLU A 18 -1.47 -3.39 -17.29
N THR A 19 -2.63 -3.95 -16.92
CA THR A 19 -2.82 -5.39 -16.63
C THR A 19 -1.92 -5.96 -15.52
N LEU A 20 -1.47 -5.09 -14.61
CA LEU A 20 -0.56 -5.41 -13.50
C LEU A 20 -1.25 -5.43 -12.13
N TYR A 21 -2.57 -5.24 -12.08
CA TYR A 21 -3.33 -5.22 -10.84
C TYR A 21 -3.20 -6.52 -10.03
N LEU A 22 -3.19 -7.67 -10.70
CA LEU A 22 -2.94 -8.96 -10.05
C LEU A 22 -1.56 -8.98 -9.36
N ASN A 23 -0.52 -8.54 -10.07
CA ASN A 23 0.83 -8.48 -9.52
C ASN A 23 0.96 -7.48 -8.37
N LEU A 24 0.16 -6.41 -8.37
CA LEU A 24 0.03 -5.50 -7.24
C LEU A 24 -0.53 -6.20 -6.01
N ILE A 25 -1.63 -6.96 -6.15
CA ILE A 25 -2.21 -7.71 -5.04
C ILE A 25 -1.22 -8.75 -4.49
N GLU A 26 -0.58 -9.54 -5.37
CA GLU A 26 0.43 -10.53 -4.97
C GLU A 26 1.57 -9.88 -4.18
N GLN A 27 2.04 -8.73 -4.66
CA GLN A 27 3.13 -8.01 -4.04
C GLN A 27 2.73 -7.43 -2.68
N ILE A 28 1.53 -6.88 -2.54
CA ILE A 28 0.98 -6.41 -1.25
C ILE A 28 0.90 -7.59 -0.27
N ASN A 29 0.25 -8.69 -0.66
CA ASN A 29 0.12 -9.87 0.21
C ASN A 29 1.49 -10.38 0.65
N LYS A 30 2.47 -10.43 -0.25
CA LYS A 30 3.84 -10.85 0.07
C LYS A 30 4.46 -9.98 1.16
N ASP A 31 4.45 -8.66 0.99
CA ASP A 31 5.18 -7.77 1.90
C ASP A 31 4.46 -7.63 3.25
N PHE A 32 3.13 -7.69 3.29
CA PHE A 32 2.38 -7.79 4.53
C PHE A 32 2.67 -9.08 5.30
N ASN A 33 2.75 -10.23 4.61
CA ASN A 33 3.12 -11.49 5.23
C ASN A 33 4.56 -11.46 5.79
N LEU A 34 5.50 -10.81 5.10
CA LEU A 34 6.86 -10.59 5.62
C LEU A 34 6.85 -9.72 6.89
N ALA A 35 5.89 -8.81 7.02
CA ALA A 35 5.71 -7.98 8.21
C ALA A 35 5.05 -8.70 9.40
N ASN A 36 4.82 -10.02 9.29
CA ASN A 36 4.02 -10.83 10.21
C ASN A 36 2.56 -10.36 10.33
N GLU A 37 2.06 -9.63 9.33
CA GLU A 37 0.66 -9.26 9.24
C GLU A 37 -0.01 -10.12 8.18
N GLY A 38 -0.71 -11.16 8.64
CA GLY A 38 -1.45 -12.08 7.78
C GLY A 38 -2.63 -11.39 7.10
N ILE A 39 -2.34 -10.68 6.02
CA ILE A 39 -3.33 -10.27 5.04
C ILE A 39 -3.25 -11.24 3.88
N ASP A 40 -4.43 -11.69 3.48
CA ASP A 40 -4.61 -12.48 2.27
C ASP A 40 -5.74 -11.84 1.48
N PHE A 41 -5.43 -10.76 0.76
CA PHE A 41 -6.38 -10.18 -0.17
C PHE A 41 -6.64 -11.19 -1.29
N PRO A 42 -7.91 -11.55 -1.57
CA PRO A 42 -8.19 -12.46 -2.66
C PRO A 42 -7.71 -11.83 -3.97
N LEU A 43 -7.11 -12.64 -4.85
CA LEU A 43 -6.61 -12.17 -6.14
C LEU A 43 -7.70 -11.58 -7.05
N SER A 44 -8.98 -11.86 -6.73
CA SER A 44 -10.16 -11.31 -7.40
C SER A 44 -10.76 -10.08 -6.70
N ILE A 45 -10.11 -9.53 -5.67
CA ILE A 45 -10.59 -8.33 -4.96
C ILE A 45 -10.77 -7.17 -5.93
N SER A 46 -11.83 -6.38 -5.75
CA SER A 46 -12.02 -5.17 -6.55
C SER A 46 -11.14 -4.02 -6.06
N PRO A 47 -10.80 -3.04 -6.93
CA PRO A 47 -10.05 -1.83 -6.51
C PRO A 47 -10.66 -1.11 -5.31
N ASP A 48 -11.99 -0.94 -5.30
CA ASP A 48 -12.71 -0.26 -4.23
C ASP A 48 -12.63 -1.04 -2.91
N GLU A 49 -12.81 -2.35 -2.96
CA GLU A 49 -12.66 -3.21 -1.77
C GLU A 49 -11.23 -3.22 -1.25
N LEU A 50 -10.23 -3.29 -2.14
CA LEU A 50 -8.82 -3.22 -1.76
C LEU A 50 -8.52 -1.90 -1.04
N LYS A 51 -8.99 -0.78 -1.58
CA LYS A 51 -8.83 0.54 -0.96
C LYS A 51 -9.41 0.55 0.46
N ILE A 52 -10.66 0.10 0.62
CA ILE A 52 -11.37 0.10 1.91
C ILE A 52 -10.66 -0.80 2.91
N GLN A 53 -10.37 -2.05 2.54
CA GLN A 53 -9.77 -3.02 3.47
C GLN A 53 -8.35 -2.64 3.86
N LEU A 54 -7.55 -2.10 2.93
CA LEU A 54 -6.21 -1.63 3.24
C LEU A 54 -6.25 -0.43 4.20
N HIS A 55 -7.14 0.54 3.96
CA HIS A 55 -7.31 1.68 4.87
C HIS A 55 -7.68 1.22 6.28
N GLU A 56 -8.69 0.35 6.41
CA GLU A 56 -9.11 -0.19 7.71
C GLU A 56 -7.97 -0.95 8.40
N LYS A 57 -7.21 -1.74 7.64
CA LYS A 57 -6.07 -2.47 8.18
C LYS A 57 -5.02 -1.52 8.74
N ILE A 58 -4.61 -0.53 7.95
CA ILE A 58 -3.59 0.44 8.37
C ILE A 58 -4.08 1.22 9.59
N TYR A 59 -5.33 1.66 9.60
CA TYR A 59 -5.95 2.31 10.75
C TYR A 59 -5.82 1.45 12.02
N ARG A 60 -6.20 0.17 11.94
CA ARG A 60 -6.10 -0.77 13.07
C ARG A 60 -4.66 -1.00 13.49
N MET A 61 -3.72 -1.04 12.55
CA MET A 61 -2.31 -1.23 12.86
C MET A 61 -1.72 -0.03 13.59
N ILE A 62 -2.00 1.19 13.11
CA ILE A 62 -1.55 2.41 13.81
C ILE A 62 -2.15 2.47 15.22
N GLN A 63 -3.44 2.12 15.39
CA GLN A 63 -4.13 2.22 16.67
C GLN A 63 -3.72 1.13 17.69
N TYR A 64 -3.62 -0.12 17.24
CA TYR A 64 -3.57 -1.28 18.13
C TYR A 64 -2.30 -2.12 17.99
N LYS A 65 -1.54 -1.96 16.91
CA LYS A 65 -0.37 -2.78 16.55
C LYS A 65 0.78 -1.92 16.01
N PHE A 66 1.19 -0.93 16.79
CA PHE A 66 2.13 0.09 16.32
C PHE A 66 3.50 -0.48 15.95
N ALA A 67 3.96 -1.54 16.63
CA ALA A 67 5.23 -2.19 16.31
C ALA A 67 5.18 -2.88 14.93
N GLU A 68 4.08 -3.57 14.64
CA GLU A 68 3.83 -4.24 13.36
C GLU A 68 3.63 -3.22 12.23
N TYR A 69 3.01 -2.07 12.53
CA TYR A 69 2.97 -0.93 11.63
C TYR A 69 4.36 -0.43 11.24
N LEU A 70 5.24 -0.18 12.21
CA LEU A 70 6.61 0.23 11.91
C LEU A 70 7.38 -0.82 11.10
N ASN A 71 7.20 -2.10 11.44
CA ASN A 71 7.81 -3.21 10.71
C ASN A 71 7.33 -3.27 9.26
N LEU A 72 6.03 -3.08 9.02
CA LEU A 72 5.45 -3.03 7.68
C LEU A 72 6.06 -1.90 6.84
N LEU A 73 6.13 -0.68 7.39
CA LEU A 73 6.72 0.46 6.69
C LEU A 73 8.17 0.19 6.28
N TYR A 74 8.94 -0.45 7.16
CA TYR A 74 10.33 -0.81 6.89
C TYR A 74 10.45 -1.83 5.76
N ILE A 75 9.65 -2.90 5.77
CA ILE A 75 9.67 -3.95 4.74
C ILE A 75 9.23 -3.41 3.38
N ILE A 76 8.22 -2.55 3.39
CA ILE A 76 7.70 -1.91 2.17
C ILE A 76 8.67 -0.84 1.64
N ASP A 77 9.63 -0.42 2.46
CA ASP A 77 10.59 0.65 2.19
C ASP A 77 9.86 1.99 1.97
N VAL A 78 8.88 2.30 2.85
CA VAL A 78 8.21 3.61 2.88
C VAL A 78 9.13 4.64 3.54
N PRO A 79 9.43 5.78 2.90
CA PRO A 79 10.34 6.76 3.47
C PRO A 79 9.80 7.37 4.78
N GLU A 80 10.59 7.28 5.86
CA GLU A 80 10.21 7.81 7.18
C GLU A 80 9.94 9.32 7.15
N ASN A 81 10.65 10.05 6.29
CA ASN A 81 10.43 11.49 6.11
C ASN A 81 9.05 11.80 5.51
N GLU A 82 8.49 10.95 4.64
CA GLU A 82 7.13 11.12 4.12
C GLU A 82 6.11 10.90 5.24
N ILE A 83 6.32 9.89 6.10
CA ILE A 83 5.45 9.61 7.24
C ILE A 83 5.46 10.74 8.28
N LYS A 84 6.63 11.29 8.60
CA LYS A 84 6.78 12.38 9.59
C LYS A 84 6.14 13.70 9.16
N GLN A 85 5.88 13.88 7.86
CA GLN A 85 5.24 15.09 7.33
C GLN A 85 3.71 15.00 7.38
N LEU A 86 3.13 13.83 7.64
CA LEU A 86 1.69 13.65 7.71
C LEU A 86 1.14 14.24 9.02
N ASP A 87 -0.06 14.80 8.94
CA ASP A 87 -0.78 15.25 10.12
C ASP A 87 -1.37 14.05 10.86
N GLY A 88 -0.93 13.83 12.09
CA GLY A 88 -1.41 12.76 12.97
C GLY A 88 -2.60 13.14 13.85
N SER A 89 -3.18 14.34 13.68
CA SER A 89 -4.31 14.83 14.49
C SER A 89 -5.60 14.03 14.28
N ASP A 90 -5.83 13.57 13.05
CA ASP A 90 -6.94 12.68 12.69
C ASP A 90 -6.40 11.34 12.20
N LEU A 91 -6.62 10.31 13.01
CA LEU A 91 -6.13 8.95 12.73
C LEU A 91 -6.77 8.34 11.46
N VAL A 92 -8.00 8.70 11.12
CA VAL A 92 -8.68 8.20 9.92
C VAL A 92 -7.98 8.75 8.68
N ILE A 93 -7.72 10.05 8.67
CA ILE A 93 -7.00 10.73 7.57
C ILE A 93 -5.56 10.24 7.48
N LEU A 94 -4.88 10.11 8.63
CA LEU A 94 -3.51 9.57 8.68
C LEU A 94 -3.45 8.18 8.05
N ALA A 95 -4.37 7.28 8.44
CA ALA A 95 -4.40 5.92 7.90
C ALA A 95 -4.65 5.88 6.39
N GLU A 96 -5.48 6.79 5.86
CA GLU A 96 -5.72 6.90 4.41
C GLU A 96 -4.44 7.33 3.67
N GLN A 97 -3.76 8.36 4.17
CA GLN A 97 -2.52 8.87 3.58
C GLN A 97 -1.41 7.81 3.62
N VAL A 98 -1.25 7.12 4.74
CA VAL A 98 -0.28 6.03 4.89
C VAL A 98 -0.62 4.85 3.98
N ALA A 99 -1.89 4.46 3.86
CA ALA A 99 -2.32 3.40 2.94
C ALA A 99 -1.96 3.74 1.48
N PHE A 100 -2.13 5.00 1.07
CA PHE A 100 -1.69 5.47 -0.24
C PHE A 100 -0.17 5.37 -0.42
N LEU A 101 0.63 5.80 0.56
CA LEU A 101 2.09 5.70 0.49
C LEU A 101 2.56 4.24 0.34
N ILE A 102 1.94 3.33 1.08
CA ILE A 102 2.18 1.89 0.97
C ILE A 102 1.86 1.39 -0.45
N LEU A 103 0.65 1.68 -0.96
CA LEU A 103 0.27 1.28 -2.32
C LEU A 103 1.22 1.85 -3.38
N LYS A 104 1.62 3.11 -3.23
CA LYS A 104 2.55 3.79 -4.14
C LYS A 104 3.89 3.07 -4.21
N ARG A 105 4.42 2.58 -3.07
CA ARG A 105 5.67 1.83 -3.02
C ARG A 105 5.53 0.43 -3.62
N GLU A 106 4.44 -0.28 -3.32
CA GLU A 106 4.19 -1.59 -3.93
C GLU A 106 3.99 -1.50 -5.44
N TRP A 107 3.27 -0.48 -5.90
CA TRP A 107 3.10 -0.19 -7.32
C TRP A 107 4.43 0.09 -8.01
N GLN A 108 5.30 0.92 -7.41
CA GLN A 108 6.65 1.16 -7.94
C GLN A 108 7.42 -0.15 -8.14
N LYS A 109 7.42 -1.03 -7.14
CA LYS A 109 8.11 -2.35 -7.23
C LYS A 109 7.55 -3.21 -8.36
N VAL A 110 6.22 -3.27 -8.52
CA VAL A 110 5.58 -4.04 -9.58
C VAL A 110 5.91 -3.46 -10.94
N TRP A 111 5.77 -2.15 -11.11
CA TRP A 111 6.03 -1.46 -12.36
C TRP A 111 7.47 -1.65 -12.81
N PHE A 112 8.46 -1.39 -11.94
CA PHE A 112 9.87 -1.56 -12.31
C PHE A 112 10.22 -3.00 -12.67
N ARG A 113 9.67 -4.00 -11.97
CA ARG A 113 9.87 -5.42 -12.31
C ARG A 113 9.29 -5.81 -13.66
N ASN A 114 8.25 -5.12 -14.13
CA ASN A 114 7.64 -5.39 -15.43
C ASN A 114 8.44 -4.78 -16.59
N TYR A 115 8.97 -3.56 -16.41
CA TYR A 115 9.58 -2.79 -17.51
C TYR A 115 11.11 -2.81 -17.57
N TYR A 116 11.80 -3.19 -16.49
CA TYR A 116 13.27 -3.09 -16.38
C TYR A 116 13.93 -4.36 -15.81
N LYS A 117 13.34 -5.52 -16.11
CA LYS A 117 13.83 -6.82 -15.67
C LYS A 117 15.16 -7.21 -16.29
#